data_AF-A0A0Q9W3G5-F1
#
_entry.id   AF-A0A0Q9W3G5-F1
#
_cell.length_a   1.000
_cell.length_b   1.000
_cell.length_c   1.000
_cell.angle_alpha   90.00
_cell.angle_beta   90.00
_cell.angle_gamma   90.00
#
_symmetry.space_group_name_H-M   'P 1'
#
loop_
_entity.id
_entity.type
_entity.pdbx_description
1 polymer ?
#
loop_
_entity_poly.entity_id
_entity_poly.type
_entity_poly.pdbx_seq_one_letter_code
_entity_poly.pdbx_strand_id
1 'polypeptide(L)'
;MGIILKKCCFWISLRRGCYIIAFVDLVFNMALIIFANDKHITHIERAMAICHCIGCGMLLIGALVQSTVLLVFYLITSLVNVAIHTCIIVMASIDFEPKRLIVILPGTFLVCLNLYSWFVVYSYFRKIDSATYEEGD
;
A
#
# COMPACT_ATOMS: atom_id res chain seq x y z
N MET A 1 -18.35 -5.79 7.37
CA MET A 1 -18.05 -5.31 6.00
C MET A 1 -17.04 -6.24 5.31
N GLY A 2 -17.40 -7.51 5.09
CA GLY A 2 -16.49 -8.54 4.53
C GLY A 2 -17.06 -9.27 3.32
N ILE A 3 -18.15 -8.76 2.73
CA ILE A 3 -18.97 -9.49 1.75
C ILE A 3 -18.49 -9.26 0.31
N ILE A 4 -17.85 -8.13 0.00
CA ILE A 4 -17.49 -7.76 -1.38
C ILE A 4 -16.25 -8.53 -1.89
N LEU A 5 -15.29 -8.87 -1.01
CA LEU A 5 -14.09 -9.61 -1.41
C LEU A 5 -14.34 -11.11 -1.64
N LYS A 6 -15.46 -11.67 -1.14
CA LYS A 6 -15.76 -13.11 -1.29
C LYS A 6 -16.13 -13.50 -2.73
N LYS A 7 -16.59 -12.55 -3.56
CA LYS A 7 -17.00 -12.81 -4.95
C LYS A 7 -15.92 -12.52 -6.01
N CYS A 8 -14.99 -11.60 -5.78
CA CYS A 8 -13.92 -11.29 -6.76
C CYS A 8 -12.66 -12.17 -6.64
N CYS A 9 -12.51 -12.96 -5.57
CA CYS A 9 -11.30 -13.76 -5.32
C CYS A 9 -11.48 -15.28 -5.55
N PHE A 10 -12.41 -15.72 -6.39
CA PHE A 10 -12.64 -17.16 -6.60
C PHE A 10 -11.44 -17.88 -7.28
N TRP A 11 -10.55 -17.16 -7.98
CA TRP A 11 -9.43 -17.75 -8.74
C TRP A 11 -8.01 -17.35 -8.27
N ILE A 12 -7.85 -16.28 -7.50
CA ILE A 12 -6.54 -15.88 -6.96
C ILE A 12 -6.54 -16.16 -5.46
N SER A 13 -5.71 -17.13 -5.03
CA SER A 13 -5.39 -17.30 -3.61
C SER A 13 -4.91 -15.96 -3.05
N LEU A 14 -5.48 -15.47 -1.95
CA LEU A 14 -5.12 -14.17 -1.33
C LEU A 14 -3.60 -13.98 -1.18
N ARG A 15 -2.87 -15.07 -0.96
CA ARG A 15 -1.40 -15.10 -0.92
C ARG A 15 -0.75 -14.60 -2.22
N ARG A 16 -1.25 -15.03 -3.39
CA ARG A 16 -0.82 -14.50 -4.70
C ARG A 16 -1.17 -13.03 -4.86
N GLY A 17 -2.31 -12.61 -4.32
CA GLY A 17 -2.69 -11.19 -4.26
C GLY A 17 -1.64 -10.36 -3.53
N CYS A 18 -1.17 -10.81 -2.37
CA CYS A 18 -0.10 -10.13 -1.61
C CYS A 18 1.22 -10.03 -2.40
N TYR A 19 1.60 -11.05 -3.17
CA TYR A 19 2.80 -10.97 -4.01
C TYR A 19 2.66 -9.95 -5.15
N ILE A 20 1.50 -9.94 -5.82
CA ILE A 20 1.23 -8.97 -6.89
C ILE A 20 1.23 -7.56 -6.31
N ILE A 21 0.53 -7.35 -5.20
CA ILE A 21 0.46 -6.05 -4.52
C ILE A 21 1.84 -5.57 -4.11
N ALA A 22 2.63 -6.41 -3.45
CA ALA A 22 3.97 -6.01 -3.02
C ALA A 22 4.86 -5.60 -4.20
N PHE A 23 4.77 -6.32 -5.34
CA PHE A 23 5.53 -5.96 -6.53
C PHE A 23 5.04 -4.65 -7.15
N VAL A 24 3.73 -4.49 -7.29
CA VAL A 24 3.10 -3.29 -7.86
C VAL A 24 3.40 -2.06 -7.01
N ASP A 25 3.19 -2.13 -5.70
CA ASP A 25 3.47 -1.04 -4.76
C ASP A 25 4.97 -0.68 -4.77
N LEU A 26 5.86 -1.68 -4.83
CA LEU A 26 7.30 -1.44 -4.92
C LEU A 26 7.66 -0.69 -6.21
N VAL A 27 7.11 -1.08 -7.36
CA VAL A 27 7.39 -0.42 -8.64
C VAL A 27 6.91 1.03 -8.63
N PHE A 28 5.69 1.28 -8.15
CA PHE A 28 5.15 2.65 -8.10
C PHE A 28 5.90 3.55 -7.12
N ASN A 29 6.24 3.06 -5.93
CA ASN A 29 6.99 3.87 -4.95
C ASN A 29 8.45 4.07 -5.38
N MET A 30 9.08 3.10 -6.04
CA MET A 30 10.40 3.29 -6.66
C MET A 30 10.38 4.30 -7.80
N ALA A 31 9.36 4.24 -8.67
CA ALA A 31 9.18 5.25 -9.71
C ALA A 31 9.04 6.64 -9.09
N LEU A 32 8.25 6.77 -8.02
CA LEU A 32 8.13 8.03 -7.29
C LEU A 32 9.48 8.54 -6.78
N ILE A 33 10.31 7.69 -6.18
CA ILE A 33 11.65 8.07 -5.69
C ILE A 33 12.57 8.53 -6.85
N ILE A 34 12.50 7.87 -8.01
CA ILE A 34 13.32 8.21 -9.18
C ILE A 34 12.88 9.54 -9.79
N PHE A 35 11.57 9.74 -9.97
CA PHE A 35 11.01 10.98 -10.52
C PHE A 35 11.02 12.14 -9.52
N ALA A 36 11.11 11.86 -8.21
CA ALA A 36 11.24 12.85 -7.14
C ALA A 36 12.52 13.69 -7.18
N ASN A 37 13.51 13.31 -7.99
CA ASN A 37 14.77 14.04 -8.09
C ASN A 37 14.58 15.45 -8.71
N ASP A 38 13.43 15.72 -9.30
CA ASP A 38 13.06 17.00 -9.92
C ASP A 38 12.32 17.92 -8.92
N LYS A 39 13.06 18.55 -7.99
CA LYS A 39 12.74 19.72 -7.11
C LYS A 39 11.37 19.89 -6.42
N HIS A 40 10.36 19.05 -6.67
CA HIS A 40 8.97 19.21 -6.26
C HIS A 40 8.57 18.27 -5.12
N ILE A 41 9.38 17.26 -4.78
CA ILE A 41 9.08 16.28 -3.74
C ILE A 41 9.79 16.64 -2.44
N THR A 42 9.04 16.67 -1.34
CA THR A 42 9.59 16.99 -0.02
C THR A 42 10.46 15.85 0.51
N HIS A 43 11.47 16.16 1.33
CA HIS A 43 12.29 15.13 1.98
C HIS A 43 11.47 14.11 2.78
N ILE A 44 10.33 14.54 3.33
CA ILE A 44 9.39 13.71 4.07
C ILE A 44 8.76 12.65 3.15
N GLU A 45 8.25 13.07 2.00
CA GLU A 45 7.62 12.16 1.02
C GLU A 45 8.60 11.11 0.51
N ARG A 46 9.84 11.52 0.21
CA ARG A 46 10.90 10.57 -0.20
C ARG A 46 11.22 9.56 0.90
N ALA A 47 11.35 10.01 2.14
CA ALA A 47 11.61 9.12 3.28
C ALA A 47 10.46 8.12 3.48
N MET A 48 9.21 8.58 3.33
CA MET A 48 8.03 7.73 3.43
C MET A 48 7.93 6.71 2.30
N ALA A 49 8.25 7.10 1.07
CA ALA A 49 8.30 6.16 -0.07
C ALA A 49 9.35 5.06 0.16
N ILE A 50 10.53 5.39 0.68
CA ILE A 50 11.56 4.42 1.04
C ILE A 50 11.07 3.49 2.15
N CYS A 51 10.47 4.04 3.21
CA CYS A 51 9.90 3.26 4.32
C CYS A 51 8.83 2.29 3.81
N HIS A 52 7.97 2.74 2.90
CA HIS A 52 6.95 1.90 2.29
C HIS A 52 7.55 0.81 1.38
N CYS A 53 8.64 1.08 0.68
CA CYS A 53 9.38 0.04 -0.07
C CYS A 53 9.90 -1.06 0.86
N ILE A 54 10.40 -0.71 2.05
CA ILE A 54 10.79 -1.69 3.08
C ILE A 54 9.57 -2.48 3.54
N GLY A 55 8.44 -1.80 3.77
CA GLY A 55 7.16 -2.44 4.06
C GLY A 55 6.74 -3.45 2.99
N CYS A 56 6.92 -3.15 1.70
CA CYS A 56 6.65 -4.08 0.60
C CYS A 56 7.52 -5.34 0.68
N GLY A 57 8.80 -5.20 1.05
CA GLY A 57 9.68 -6.34 1.34
C GLY A 57 9.17 -7.19 2.51
N MET A 58 8.73 -6.55 3.59
CA MET A 58 8.10 -7.24 4.73
C MET A 58 6.82 -7.96 4.32
N LEU A 59 6.01 -7.39 3.42
CA LEU A 59 4.82 -8.06 2.88
C LEU A 59 5.17 -9.32 2.07
N LEU A 60 6.20 -9.27 1.21
CA LEU A 60 6.66 -10.44 0.46
C LEU A 60 7.09 -11.56 1.40
N ILE A 61 7.95 -11.24 2.37
CA ILE A 61 8.46 -12.21 3.35
C ILE A 61 7.30 -12.70 4.21
N GLY A 62 6.47 -11.82 4.74
CA GLY A 62 5.31 -12.15 5.56
C GLY A 62 4.30 -13.03 4.84
N ALA A 63 4.08 -12.83 3.53
CA ALA A 63 3.24 -13.72 2.73
C ALA A 63 3.90 -15.09 2.46
N LEU A 64 5.23 -15.16 2.35
CA LEU A 64 5.99 -16.41 2.25
C LEU A 64 5.96 -17.20 3.56
N VAL A 65 6.26 -16.58 4.69
CA VAL A 65 6.34 -17.27 5.99
C VAL A 65 5.02 -17.27 6.77
N GLN A 66 3.95 -16.68 6.21
CA GLN A 66 2.65 -16.52 6.86
C GLN A 66 2.73 -15.82 8.23
N SER A 67 3.64 -14.85 8.37
CA SER A 67 3.83 -14.11 9.63
C SER A 67 2.92 -12.90 9.71
N THR A 68 1.96 -12.94 10.64
CA THR A 68 1.03 -11.84 10.92
C THR A 68 1.76 -10.55 11.33
N VAL A 69 2.86 -10.65 12.07
CA VAL A 69 3.67 -9.51 12.51
C VAL A 69 4.22 -8.72 11.31
N LEU A 70 4.80 -9.41 10.32
CA LEU A 70 5.34 -8.76 9.13
C LEU A 70 4.25 -8.11 8.27
N LEU A 71 3.06 -8.73 8.20
CA LEU A 71 1.90 -8.15 7.53
C LEU A 71 1.43 -6.86 8.23
N VAL A 72 1.43 -6.82 9.56
CA VAL A 72 1.06 -5.62 10.34
C VAL A 72 2.05 -4.47 10.08
N PHE A 73 3.35 -4.75 10.02
CA PHE A 73 4.33 -3.71 9.66
C PHE A 73 4.06 -3.11 8.28
N TYR A 74 3.74 -3.92 7.28
CA TYR A 74 3.33 -3.42 5.97
C TYR A 74 2.03 -2.58 6.08
N LEU A 75 1.01 -3.06 6.81
CA LEU A 75 -0.27 -2.35 6.93
C LEU A 75 -0.11 -0.98 7.59
N ILE A 76 0.75 -0.86 8.60
CA ILE A 76 1.05 0.43 9.26
C ILE A 76 1.79 1.35 8.30
N THR A 77 2.88 0.88 7.68
CA THR A 77 3.68 1.70 6.76
C THR A 77 2.88 2.13 5.53
N SER A 78 2.00 1.27 5.01
CA SER A 78 1.04 1.58 3.94
C SER A 78 0.04 2.66 4.36
N LEU A 79 -0.53 2.55 5.56
CA LEU A 79 -1.48 3.55 6.06
C LEU A 79 -0.84 4.94 6.22
N VAL A 80 0.38 5.01 6.77
CA VAL A 80 1.10 6.28 6.89
C VAL A 80 1.46 6.83 5.50
N ASN A 81 1.88 5.98 4.56
CA ASN A 81 2.16 6.40 3.18
C ASN A 81 0.92 7.05 2.53
N VAL A 82 -0.24 6.40 2.64
CA VAL A 82 -1.53 6.93 2.15
C VAL A 82 -1.88 8.25 2.81
N ALA A 83 -1.74 8.37 4.13
CA ALA A 83 -2.07 9.60 4.85
C ALA A 83 -1.22 10.78 4.38
N ILE A 84 0.09 10.59 4.25
CA ILE A 84 1.01 11.64 3.79
C ILE A 84 0.71 12.02 2.34
N HIS A 85 0.51 11.04 1.45
CA HIS A 85 0.16 11.30 0.05
C HIS A 85 -1.15 12.08 -0.08
N THR A 86 -2.15 11.71 0.73
CA THR A 86 -3.44 12.40 0.78
C THR A 86 -3.29 13.85 1.24
N CYS A 87 -2.50 14.11 2.30
CA CYS A 87 -2.22 15.47 2.74
C CYS A 87 -1.61 16.33 1.62
N ILE A 88 -0.66 15.78 0.87
CA ILE A 88 -0.02 16.50 -0.26
C ILE A 88 -1.03 16.83 -1.34
N ILE A 89 -1.89 15.88 -1.72
CA ILE A 89 -2.94 16.11 -2.72
C ILE A 89 -3.91 17.20 -2.25
N VAL A 90 -4.31 17.19 -0.98
CA VAL A 90 -5.20 18.21 -0.40
C VAL A 90 -4.53 19.59 -0.45
N MET A 91 -3.27 19.69 -0.02
CA MET A 91 -2.51 20.95 -0.09
C MET A 91 -2.36 21.44 -1.54
N ALA A 92 -2.08 20.54 -2.48
CA ALA A 92 -2.00 20.87 -3.91
C ALA A 92 -3.36 21.29 -4.51
N SER A 93 -4.48 20.83 -3.92
CA SER A 93 -5.84 21.17 -4.37
C SER A 93 -6.32 22.52 -3.82
N ILE A 94 -5.82 22.96 -2.66
CA ILE A 94 -6.13 24.28 -2.09
C ILE A 94 -5.47 25.38 -2.94
N ASP A 95 -4.19 25.20 -3.28
CA ASP A 95 -3.45 26.12 -4.16
C ASP A 95 -3.59 25.69 -5.62
N PHE A 96 -4.83 25.67 -6.12
CA PHE A 96 -5.13 25.08 -7.42
C PHE A 96 -4.51 25.88 -8.58
N GLU A 97 -3.48 25.29 -9.19
CA GLU A 97 -2.92 25.72 -10.46
C GLU A 97 -3.10 24.61 -11.51
N PRO A 98 -3.45 24.94 -12.76
CA PRO A 98 -3.69 23.92 -13.79
C PRO A 98 -2.46 23.05 -14.08
N LYS A 99 -1.24 23.55 -13.81
CA LYS A 99 -0.01 22.77 -13.91
C LYS A 99 0.09 21.66 -12.85
N ARG A 100 -0.57 21.81 -11.69
CA ARG A 100 -0.57 20.82 -10.60
C ARG A 100 -1.51 19.64 -10.84
N LEU A 101 -2.43 19.73 -11.82
CA LEU A 101 -3.28 18.62 -12.22
C LEU A 101 -2.48 17.36 -12.60
N ILE A 102 -1.31 17.55 -13.20
CA ILE A 102 -0.42 16.43 -13.59
C ILE A 102 0.13 15.67 -12.38
N VAL A 103 0.10 16.26 -11.19
CA VAL A 103 0.51 15.62 -9.93
C VAL A 103 -0.71 15.08 -9.18
N ILE A 104 -1.80 15.86 -9.13
CA ILE A 104 -3.03 15.50 -8.41
C ILE A 104 -3.67 14.22 -8.98
N LEU A 105 -3.75 14.11 -10.31
CA LEU A 105 -4.40 12.98 -10.97
C LEU A 105 -3.68 11.64 -10.71
N PRO A 106 -2.36 11.48 -10.99
CA PRO A 106 -1.65 10.25 -10.65
C PRO A 106 -1.55 10.04 -9.14
N GLY A 107 -1.37 11.10 -8.33
CA GLY A 107 -1.34 10.99 -6.87
C GLY A 107 -2.62 10.38 -6.31
N THR A 108 -3.78 10.84 -6.78
CA THR A 108 -5.09 10.31 -6.36
C THR A 108 -5.26 8.86 -6.79
N PHE A 109 -4.83 8.52 -8.02
CA PHE A 109 -4.82 7.14 -8.49
C PHE A 109 -3.96 6.23 -7.60
N LEU A 110 -2.76 6.67 -7.22
CA LEU A 110 -1.88 5.94 -6.29
C LEU A 110 -2.51 5.76 -4.91
N VAL A 111 -3.23 6.77 -4.39
CA VAL A 111 -3.94 6.66 -3.11
C VAL A 111 -5.03 5.60 -3.19
N CYS A 112 -5.84 5.60 -4.26
CA CYS A 112 -6.87 4.57 -4.47
C CYS A 112 -6.28 3.17 -4.58
N LEU A 113 -5.16 3.03 -5.30
CA LEU A 113 -4.47 1.76 -5.46
C LEU A 113 -3.92 1.26 -4.11
N ASN A 114 -3.25 2.12 -3.34
CA ASN A 114 -2.74 1.76 -2.01
C ASN A 114 -3.86 1.36 -1.04
N LEU A 115 -5.00 2.07 -1.05
CA LEU A 115 -6.15 1.70 -0.23
C LEU A 115 -6.70 0.32 -0.61
N TYR A 116 -6.79 0.04 -1.91
CA TYR A 116 -7.18 -1.30 -2.39
C TYR A 116 -6.18 -2.37 -1.92
N SER A 117 -4.88 -2.14 -2.12
CA SER A 117 -3.80 -3.00 -1.65
C SER A 117 -3.93 -3.28 -0.15
N TRP A 118 -4.17 -2.24 0.66
CA TRP A 118 -4.35 -2.33 2.10
C TRP A 118 -5.50 -3.25 2.48
N PHE A 119 -6.68 -3.10 1.86
CA PHE A 119 -7.83 -3.96 2.14
C PHE A 119 -7.58 -5.43 1.80
N VAL A 120 -6.90 -5.71 0.69
CA VAL A 120 -6.57 -7.09 0.29
C VAL A 120 -5.59 -7.71 1.29
N VAL A 121 -4.54 -6.99 1.68
CA VAL A 121 -3.55 -7.49 2.66
C VAL A 121 -4.18 -7.65 4.03
N TYR A 122 -5.04 -6.73 4.47
CA TYR A 122 -5.79 -6.85 5.72
C TYR A 122 -6.70 -8.09 5.71
N SER A 123 -7.35 -8.37 4.58
CA SER A 123 -8.15 -9.59 4.43
C SER A 123 -7.29 -10.86 4.52
N TYR A 124 -6.04 -10.82 4.06
CA TYR A 124 -5.11 -11.94 4.16
C TYR A 124 -4.58 -12.11 5.58
N PHE A 125 -4.23 -11.00 6.26
CA PHE A 125 -3.86 -10.97 7.67
C PHE A 125 -4.93 -11.66 8.52
N ARG A 126 -6.19 -11.23 8.36
CA ARG A 126 -7.32 -11.82 9.09
C ARG A 126 -7.50 -13.32 8.85
N LYS A 127 -7.19 -13.80 7.65
CA LYS A 127 -7.29 -15.21 7.30
C LYS A 127 -6.22 -16.04 8.02
N ILE A 128 -4.99 -15.53 8.12
CA ILE A 128 -3.91 -16.21 8.85
C ILE A 128 -4.22 -16.19 10.34
N ASP A 129 -4.58 -15.02 10.87
CA ASP A 129 -4.89 -14.83 12.29
C ASP A 129 -5.97 -15.81 12.77
N SER A 130 -7.08 -15.94 12.03
CA SER A 130 -8.13 -16.91 12.36
C SER A 130 -7.67 -18.36 12.32
N ALA A 131 -6.78 -18.73 11.40
CA ALA A 131 -6.27 -20.10 11.29
C ALA A 131 -5.33 -20.44 12.46
N THR A 132 -4.58 -19.47 12.97
CA THR A 132 -3.70 -19.65 14.14
C THR A 132 -4.49 -19.91 15.42
N TYR A 133 -5.70 -19.35 15.57
CA TYR A 133 -6.57 -19.65 16.71
C TYR A 133 -7.18 -21.06 16.65
N GLU A 134 -7.50 -21.58 15.46
CA GLU A 134 -8.09 -22.92 15.31
C GLU A 134 -7.10 -24.07 15.55
N GLU A 135 -5.78 -23.84 15.40
CA GLU A 135 -4.74 -24.84 15.72
C GLU A 135 -4.27 -24.79 17.19
N GLY A 136 -4.69 -23.78 17.94
CA GLY A 136 -4.30 -23.57 19.34
C GLY A 136 -5.27 -24.13 20.39
N ASP A 137 -6.43 -24.62 19.96
CA ASP A 137 -7.45 -25.34 20.76
C ASP A 137 -7.38 -26.86 20.51
#